data_AF-A0A971G3S5-F1
#
_entry.id   AF-A0A971G3S5-F1
#
_cell.length_a   1.000
_cell.length_b   1.000
_cell.length_c   1.000
_cell.angle_alpha   90.00
_cell.angle_beta   90.00
_cell.angle_gamma   90.00
#
_symmetry.space_group_name_H-M   'P 1'
#
loop_
_entity.id
_entity.type
_entity.pdbx_description
1 polymer ?
#
loop_
_entity_poly.entity_id
_entity_poly.type
_entity_poly.pdbx_seq_one_letter_code
_entity_poly.pdbx_strand_id
1 'polypeptide(L)'
;MDGREGDGRPGPAGGSATRTVAAAVRAWAEGRPLDAAAGARRAVEGLDAAGDRVGAARARRLMADCLADAGEHRAALGQLRHARRAFAARPELIPDLAGTEAAAAASLRALGRLDDARRALLRAEAAYEAAGMPVRAATCRLDRGVVHHDEGDVAGAVDLLARARATFLEHRRPDLAAVADFDLGVALLDDGRADDAIERFQSARGIFSSLGQATDEAACDLNLGVALHAVDRTEEARRSLRRARAAFERAGRTADVEQVDHDLDVLDGLVDPDTAELSVLRDLGEVPPELVEMAARLDPPTDPVAPVVDDADGPGDPAGDPDGANGGDGPDGPDGQDGGGIDTESR
;
A
#
# COMPACT_ATOMS: atom_id res chain seq x y z
N MET A 1 -12.22 -44.25 -13.77
CA MET A 1 -12.95 -44.17 -12.49
C MET A 1 -12.01 -44.75 -11.44
N ASP A 2 -11.32 -43.99 -10.60
CA ASP A 2 -11.64 -42.67 -10.07
C ASP A 2 -10.37 -41.83 -9.85
N GLY A 3 -10.38 -40.63 -10.41
CA GLY A 3 -9.47 -39.56 -10.01
C GLY A 3 -10.00 -38.95 -8.73
N ARG A 4 -9.21 -39.03 -7.65
CA ARG A 4 -9.48 -38.26 -6.44
C ARG A 4 -9.07 -36.82 -6.73
N GLU A 5 -10.07 -35.97 -6.97
CA GLU A 5 -9.95 -34.53 -6.82
C GLU A 5 -9.46 -34.24 -5.40
N GLY A 6 -8.30 -33.58 -5.31
CA GLY A 6 -7.75 -33.12 -4.05
C GLY A 6 -8.66 -32.04 -3.48
N ASP A 7 -9.31 -32.35 -2.36
CA ASP A 7 -10.03 -31.42 -1.52
C ASP A 7 -9.14 -30.19 -1.26
N GLY A 8 -9.54 -29.03 -1.79
CA GLY A 8 -8.78 -27.77 -1.80
C GLY A 8 -8.64 -27.11 -0.42
N ARG A 9 -8.74 -27.88 0.67
CA ARG A 9 -8.56 -27.40 2.04
C ARG A 9 -7.06 -27.34 2.35
N PRO A 10 -6.52 -26.16 2.72
CA PRO A 10 -5.12 -26.07 3.11
C PRO A 10 -4.89 -26.96 4.34
N GLY A 11 -3.87 -27.82 4.26
CA GLY A 11 -3.46 -28.66 5.39
C GLY A 11 -3.10 -27.83 6.63
N PRO A 12 -2.97 -28.44 7.83
CA PRO A 12 -2.74 -27.74 9.10
C PRO A 12 -1.50 -26.83 9.09
N ALA A 13 -0.51 -27.13 8.24
CA ALA A 13 0.67 -26.30 8.02
C ALA A 13 0.35 -24.97 7.28
N GLY A 14 -0.56 -24.99 6.30
CA GLY A 14 -0.97 -23.79 5.54
C GLY A 14 -1.73 -22.79 6.39
N GLY A 15 -2.68 -23.26 7.21
CA GLY A 15 -3.39 -22.41 8.18
C GLY A 15 -2.50 -21.85 9.31
N SER A 16 -1.37 -22.50 9.58
CA SER A 16 -0.35 -21.97 10.51
C SER A 16 0.45 -20.82 9.87
N ALA A 17 0.82 -20.96 8.60
CA ALA A 17 1.58 -19.95 7.86
C ALA A 17 0.78 -18.65 7.67
N THR A 18 -0.48 -18.72 7.24
CA THR A 18 -1.35 -17.53 7.07
C THR A 18 -1.47 -16.74 8.37
N ARG A 19 -1.74 -17.41 9.49
CA ARG A 19 -1.82 -16.76 10.82
C ARG A 19 -0.50 -16.10 11.21
N THR A 20 0.61 -16.70 10.83
CA THR A 20 1.95 -16.17 11.12
C THR A 20 2.24 -14.91 10.29
N VAL A 21 1.84 -14.88 9.02
CA VAL A 21 1.96 -13.68 8.17
C VAL A 21 1.08 -12.55 8.71
N ALA A 22 -0.18 -12.83 9.05
CA ALA A 22 -1.07 -11.81 9.61
C ALA A 22 -0.54 -11.23 10.94
N ALA A 23 0.07 -12.07 11.78
CA ALA A 23 0.72 -11.61 13.01
C ALA A 23 1.96 -10.74 12.72
N ALA A 24 2.75 -11.07 11.69
CA ALA A 24 3.89 -10.27 11.28
C ALA A 24 3.44 -8.87 10.79
N VAL A 25 2.39 -8.81 9.96
CA VAL A 25 1.84 -7.53 9.47
C VAL A 25 1.34 -6.66 10.63
N ARG A 26 0.64 -7.26 11.61
CA ARG A 26 0.21 -6.51 12.81
C ARG A 26 1.38 -5.98 13.63
N ALA A 27 2.38 -6.82 13.89
CA ALA A 27 3.57 -6.38 14.62
C ALA A 27 4.28 -5.23 13.90
N TRP A 28 4.31 -5.26 12.56
CA TRP A 28 4.88 -4.17 11.79
C TRP A 28 4.06 -2.89 11.91
N ALA A 29 2.73 -2.98 11.78
CA ALA A 29 1.81 -1.86 11.97
C ALA A 29 1.90 -1.22 13.38
N GLU A 30 2.30 -2.00 14.38
CA GLU A 30 2.55 -1.54 15.75
C GLU A 30 3.96 -0.95 15.96
N GLY A 31 4.74 -0.75 14.89
CA GLY A 31 6.09 -0.18 14.97
C GLY A 31 7.14 -1.16 15.52
N ARG A 32 6.93 -2.47 15.36
CA ARG A 32 7.85 -3.53 15.81
C ARG A 32 8.43 -4.31 14.62
N PRO A 33 9.27 -3.68 13.77
CA PRO A 33 9.73 -4.27 12.52
C PRO A 33 10.58 -5.53 12.70
N LEU A 34 11.40 -5.61 13.76
CA LEU A 34 12.19 -6.82 14.04
C LEU A 34 11.33 -8.01 14.47
N ASP A 35 10.28 -7.77 15.27
CA ASP A 35 9.30 -8.80 15.65
C ASP A 35 8.52 -9.28 14.42
N ALA A 36 8.14 -8.34 13.54
CA ALA A 36 7.49 -8.62 12.28
C ALA A 36 8.36 -9.47 11.36
N ALA A 37 9.65 -9.11 11.20
CA ALA A 37 10.61 -9.87 10.42
C ALA A 37 10.81 -11.30 10.98
N ALA A 38 10.84 -11.47 12.30
CA ALA A 38 10.91 -12.78 12.94
C ALA A 38 9.64 -13.61 12.72
N GLY A 39 8.47 -12.97 12.73
CA GLY A 39 7.19 -13.57 12.34
C GLY A 39 7.20 -14.04 10.89
N ALA A 40 7.56 -13.14 9.96
CA ALA A 40 7.65 -13.46 8.55
C ALA A 40 8.64 -14.60 8.27
N ARG A 41 9.78 -14.66 8.98
CA ARG A 41 10.74 -15.79 8.89
C ARG A 41 10.09 -17.13 9.25
N ARG A 42 9.34 -17.21 10.35
CA ARG A 42 8.61 -18.43 10.73
C ARG A 42 7.58 -18.83 9.67
N ALA A 43 6.94 -17.85 9.04
CA ALA A 43 6.01 -18.11 7.93
C ALA A 43 6.74 -18.70 6.72
N VAL A 44 7.91 -18.16 6.35
CA VAL A 44 8.77 -18.68 5.27
C VAL A 44 9.15 -20.13 5.55
N GLU A 45 9.62 -20.44 6.76
CA GLU A 45 10.01 -21.81 7.15
C GLU A 45 8.84 -22.79 7.03
N GLY A 46 7.65 -22.40 7.51
CA GLY A 46 6.44 -23.23 7.40
C GLY A 46 6.00 -23.45 5.96
N LEU A 47 6.05 -22.43 5.11
CA LEU A 47 5.67 -22.50 3.70
C LEU A 47 6.66 -23.32 2.87
N ASP A 48 7.96 -23.17 3.11
CA ASP A 48 8.99 -23.99 2.49
C ASP A 48 8.83 -25.47 2.89
N ALA A 49 8.56 -25.76 4.16
CA ALA A 49 8.30 -27.12 4.64
C ALA A 49 7.04 -27.74 4.02
N ALA A 50 6.03 -26.91 3.73
CA ALA A 50 4.82 -27.31 3.03
C ALA A 50 4.99 -27.41 1.49
N GLY A 51 6.16 -27.01 0.96
CA GLY A 51 6.44 -26.99 -0.47
C GLY A 51 5.84 -25.80 -1.24
N ASP A 52 5.22 -24.84 -0.56
CA ASP A 52 4.67 -23.63 -1.18
C ASP A 52 5.75 -22.57 -1.41
N ARG A 53 6.45 -22.73 -2.54
CA ARG A 53 7.53 -21.81 -2.94
C ARG A 53 7.05 -20.39 -3.24
N VAL A 54 5.81 -20.21 -3.68
CA VAL A 54 5.27 -18.87 -4.05
C VAL A 54 4.87 -18.12 -2.79
N GLY A 55 4.14 -18.77 -1.89
CA GLY A 55 3.83 -18.23 -0.57
C GLY A 55 5.09 -17.88 0.20
N ALA A 56 6.09 -18.78 0.21
CA ALA A 56 7.36 -18.51 0.87
C ALA A 56 8.11 -17.31 0.25
N ALA A 57 8.04 -17.12 -1.07
CA ALA A 57 8.63 -15.96 -1.73
C ALA A 57 7.92 -14.64 -1.39
N ARG A 58 6.59 -14.65 -1.28
CA ARG A 58 5.81 -13.48 -0.82
C ARG A 58 6.10 -13.15 0.65
N ALA A 59 6.18 -14.17 1.51
CA ALA A 59 6.58 -13.99 2.91
C ALA A 59 8.02 -13.47 3.06
N ARG A 60 8.93 -13.85 2.15
CA ARG A 60 10.29 -13.28 2.07
C ARG A 60 10.29 -11.80 1.70
N ARG A 61 9.38 -11.35 0.82
CA ARG A 61 9.22 -9.92 0.52
C ARG A 61 8.77 -9.15 1.76
N LEU A 62 7.71 -9.62 2.44
CA LEU A 62 7.27 -9.03 3.71
C LEU A 62 8.42 -8.94 4.72
N MET A 63 9.17 -10.03 4.89
CA MET A 63 10.33 -10.06 5.77
C MET A 63 11.37 -9.01 5.36
N ALA A 64 11.61 -8.83 4.06
CA ALA A 64 12.54 -7.84 3.56
C ALA A 64 12.07 -6.42 3.85
N ASP A 65 10.78 -6.12 3.68
CA ASP A 65 10.24 -4.79 3.96
C ASP A 65 10.35 -4.47 5.45
N CYS A 66 10.02 -5.43 6.33
CA CYS A 66 10.23 -5.30 7.78
C CYS A 66 11.71 -5.09 8.15
N LEU A 67 12.63 -5.80 7.48
CA LEU A 67 14.07 -5.63 7.69
C LEU A 67 14.55 -4.27 7.20
N ALA A 68 14.03 -3.78 6.09
CA ALA A 68 14.37 -2.46 5.56
C ALA A 68 13.92 -1.35 6.52
N ASP A 69 12.72 -1.47 7.08
CA ASP A 69 12.19 -0.56 8.11
C ASP A 69 13.03 -0.58 9.40
N ALA A 70 13.60 -1.73 9.76
CA ALA A 70 14.56 -1.84 10.85
C ALA A 70 15.99 -1.35 10.50
N GLY A 71 16.24 -0.83 9.29
CA GLY A 71 17.56 -0.42 8.81
C GLY A 71 18.49 -1.57 8.36
N GLU A 72 18.01 -2.81 8.38
CA GLU A 72 18.75 -4.02 8.02
C GLU A 72 18.75 -4.27 6.49
N HIS A 73 19.12 -3.24 5.71
CA HIS A 73 19.02 -3.22 4.24
C HIS A 73 19.78 -4.35 3.54
N ARG A 74 20.94 -4.77 4.07
CA ARG A 74 21.70 -5.89 3.50
C ARG A 74 20.97 -7.22 3.66
N ALA A 75 20.33 -7.43 4.80
CA ALA A 75 19.54 -8.63 5.06
C ALA A 75 18.26 -8.62 4.20
N ALA A 76 17.60 -7.47 4.08
CA ALA A 76 16.45 -7.27 3.19
C ALA A 76 16.78 -7.66 1.74
N LEU A 77 17.89 -7.15 1.17
CA LEU A 77 18.35 -7.52 -0.16
C LEU A 77 18.68 -9.01 -0.29
N GLY A 78 19.13 -9.66 0.78
CA GLY A 78 19.28 -11.12 0.84
C GLY A 78 17.96 -11.82 0.56
N GLN A 79 16.90 -11.48 1.32
CA GLN A 79 15.57 -12.09 1.19
C GLN A 79 14.94 -11.80 -0.18
N LEU A 80 15.08 -10.59 -0.70
CA LEU A 80 14.54 -10.21 -2.01
C LEU A 80 15.21 -10.98 -3.16
N ARG A 81 16.51 -11.30 -3.05
CA ARG A 81 17.18 -12.18 -4.04
C ARG A 81 16.59 -13.59 -4.05
N HIS A 82 16.23 -14.13 -2.88
CA HIS A 82 15.56 -15.43 -2.79
C HIS A 82 14.15 -15.36 -3.41
N ALA A 83 13.36 -14.34 -3.08
CA ALA A 83 12.03 -14.13 -3.66
C ALA A 83 12.09 -13.96 -5.19
N ARG A 84 13.01 -13.14 -5.70
CA ARG A 84 13.24 -12.91 -7.13
C ARG A 84 13.46 -14.22 -7.89
N ARG A 85 14.28 -15.14 -7.35
CA ARG A 85 14.54 -16.45 -7.99
C ARG A 85 13.28 -17.31 -8.09
N ALA A 86 12.38 -17.23 -7.12
CA ALA A 86 11.13 -17.99 -7.12
C ALA A 86 10.13 -17.44 -8.16
N PHE A 87 10.11 -16.13 -8.38
CA PHE A 87 9.22 -15.49 -9.35
C PHE A 87 9.77 -15.49 -10.79
N ALA A 88 11.08 -15.34 -10.97
CA ALA A 88 11.71 -15.13 -12.29
C ALA A 88 11.46 -16.24 -13.33
N ALA A 89 11.11 -17.45 -12.89
CA ALA A 89 10.84 -18.57 -13.78
C ALA A 89 9.36 -18.68 -14.23
N ARG A 90 8.50 -17.75 -13.83
CA ARG A 90 7.03 -17.85 -13.96
C ARG A 90 6.43 -16.56 -14.53
N PRO A 91 6.07 -16.54 -15.82
CA PRO A 91 5.49 -15.35 -16.46
C PRO A 91 4.22 -14.83 -15.77
N GLU A 92 3.41 -15.71 -15.18
CA GLU A 92 2.21 -15.35 -14.44
C GLU A 92 2.49 -14.58 -13.13
N LEU A 93 3.75 -14.58 -12.66
CA LEU A 93 4.19 -13.88 -11.45
C LEU A 93 5.02 -12.62 -11.77
N ILE A 94 4.90 -12.06 -12.99
CA ILE A 94 5.55 -10.79 -13.35
C ILE A 94 5.23 -9.66 -12.35
N PRO A 95 3.97 -9.47 -11.87
CA PRO A 95 3.68 -8.46 -10.87
C PRO A 95 4.38 -8.70 -9.52
N ASP A 96 4.49 -9.96 -9.07
CA ASP A 96 5.22 -10.31 -7.83
C ASP A 96 6.73 -10.05 -7.99
N LEU A 97 7.28 -10.34 -9.17
CA LEU A 97 8.67 -10.04 -9.52
C LEU A 97 8.91 -8.52 -9.53
N ALA A 98 8.03 -7.74 -10.19
CA ALA A 98 8.11 -6.29 -10.23
C ALA A 98 8.08 -5.67 -8.83
N GLY A 99 7.18 -6.16 -7.96
CA GLY A 99 7.13 -5.73 -6.56
C GLY A 99 8.36 -6.10 -5.75
N THR A 100 9.04 -7.20 -6.11
CA THR A 100 10.34 -7.57 -5.50
C THR A 100 11.44 -6.62 -5.92
N GLU A 101 11.47 -6.21 -7.19
CA GLU A 101 12.44 -5.24 -7.71
C GLU A 101 12.22 -3.85 -7.09
N ALA A 102 10.96 -3.41 -6.98
CA ALA A 102 10.61 -2.15 -6.34
C ALA A 102 11.03 -2.13 -4.86
N ALA A 103 10.70 -3.17 -4.08
CA ALA A 103 11.13 -3.30 -2.69
C ALA A 103 12.66 -3.31 -2.53
N ALA A 104 13.39 -3.88 -3.51
CA ALA A 104 14.85 -3.85 -3.48
C ALA A 104 15.41 -2.44 -3.67
N ALA A 105 14.71 -1.58 -4.41
CA ALA A 105 15.17 -0.24 -4.70
C ALA A 105 15.32 0.62 -3.44
N ALA A 106 14.37 0.55 -2.50
CA ALA A 106 14.47 1.28 -1.22
C ALA A 106 15.73 0.89 -0.43
N SER A 107 16.00 -0.41 -0.32
CA SER A 107 17.23 -0.90 0.35
C SER A 107 18.51 -0.60 -0.43
N LEU A 108 18.45 -0.52 -1.77
CA LEU A 108 19.59 -0.11 -2.60
C LEU A 108 19.89 1.38 -2.44
N ARG A 109 18.85 2.22 -2.43
CA ARG A 109 18.90 3.66 -2.18
C ARG A 109 19.55 3.95 -0.82
N ALA A 110 19.05 3.33 0.26
CA ALA A 110 19.61 3.50 1.61
C ALA A 110 21.09 3.06 1.75
N LEU A 111 21.58 2.19 0.85
CA LEU A 111 22.98 1.79 0.79
C LEU A 111 23.83 2.65 -0.17
N GLY A 112 23.28 3.73 -0.72
CA GLY A 112 23.93 4.63 -1.67
C GLY A 112 24.10 4.04 -3.08
N ARG A 113 23.44 2.92 -3.40
CA ARG A 113 23.53 2.24 -4.70
C ARG A 113 22.45 2.76 -5.65
N LEU A 114 22.46 4.07 -5.90
CA LEU A 114 21.40 4.79 -6.62
C LEU A 114 21.18 4.25 -8.05
N ASP A 115 22.27 3.97 -8.76
CA ASP A 115 22.23 3.35 -10.10
C ASP A 115 21.52 1.98 -10.12
N ASP A 116 21.72 1.16 -9.09
CA ASP A 116 21.06 -0.14 -8.99
C ASP A 116 19.58 0.02 -8.62
N ALA A 117 19.26 0.96 -7.72
CA ALA A 117 17.88 1.29 -7.34
C ALA A 117 17.09 1.77 -8.57
N ARG A 118 17.63 2.72 -9.33
CA ARG A 118 17.04 3.25 -10.56
C ARG A 118 16.79 2.16 -11.59
N ARG A 119 17.74 1.25 -11.81
CA ARG A 119 17.57 0.10 -12.72
C ARG A 119 16.48 -0.87 -12.24
N ALA A 120 16.38 -1.12 -10.94
CA ALA A 120 15.35 -1.98 -10.37
C ALA A 120 13.95 -1.39 -10.58
N LEU A 121 13.79 -0.09 -10.30
CA LEU A 121 12.53 0.62 -10.47
C LEU A 121 12.11 0.72 -11.94
N LEU A 122 13.05 0.99 -12.86
CA LEU A 122 12.76 0.99 -14.30
C LEU A 122 12.20 -0.37 -14.78
N ARG A 123 12.76 -1.48 -14.28
CA ARG A 123 12.24 -2.82 -14.60
C ARG A 123 10.86 -3.06 -13.98
N ALA A 124 10.65 -2.61 -12.75
CA ALA A 124 9.37 -2.77 -12.06
C ALA A 124 8.25 -1.96 -12.73
N GLU A 125 8.52 -0.69 -13.06
CA GLU A 125 7.59 0.21 -13.76
C GLU A 125 7.17 -0.39 -15.10
N ALA A 126 8.12 -0.78 -15.96
CA ALA A 126 7.82 -1.38 -17.25
C ALA A 126 6.99 -2.67 -17.13
N ALA A 127 7.26 -3.49 -16.12
CA ALA A 127 6.50 -4.71 -15.85
C ALA A 127 5.07 -4.41 -15.38
N TYR A 128 4.87 -3.39 -14.54
CA TYR A 128 3.53 -2.98 -14.10
C TYR A 128 2.73 -2.30 -15.21
N GLU A 129 3.37 -1.51 -16.08
CA GLU A 129 2.73 -0.96 -17.27
C GLU A 129 2.25 -2.06 -18.22
N ALA A 130 3.11 -3.03 -18.52
CA ALA A 130 2.76 -4.18 -19.35
C ALA A 130 1.63 -5.04 -18.73
N ALA A 131 1.53 -5.06 -17.40
CA ALA A 131 0.49 -5.76 -16.67
C ALA A 131 -0.81 -4.95 -16.47
N GLY A 132 -0.89 -3.72 -17.00
CA GLY A 132 -2.06 -2.86 -16.83
C GLY A 132 -2.30 -2.42 -15.38
N MET A 133 -1.21 -2.22 -14.62
CA MET A 133 -1.24 -1.79 -13.21
C MET A 133 -0.71 -0.35 -13.06
N PRO A 134 -1.45 0.67 -13.55
CA PRO A 134 -0.95 2.04 -13.68
C PRO A 134 -0.60 2.69 -12.34
N VAL A 135 -1.35 2.40 -11.28
CA VAL A 135 -1.04 2.91 -9.93
C VAL A 135 0.31 2.39 -9.44
N ARG A 136 0.61 1.10 -9.63
CA ARG A 136 1.90 0.51 -9.22
C ARG A 136 3.08 0.99 -10.08
N ALA A 137 2.85 1.20 -11.37
CA ALA A 137 3.82 1.84 -12.24
C ALA A 137 4.11 3.28 -11.78
N ALA A 138 3.08 4.04 -11.39
CA ALA A 138 3.22 5.38 -10.84
C ALA A 138 3.95 5.39 -9.49
N THR A 139 3.74 4.41 -8.62
CA THR A 139 4.54 4.25 -7.39
C THR A 139 6.02 4.03 -7.71
N CYS A 140 6.35 3.16 -8.67
CA CYS A 140 7.74 3.00 -9.11
C CYS A 140 8.31 4.30 -9.68
N ARG A 141 7.48 5.11 -10.36
CA ARG A 141 7.86 6.41 -10.90
C ARG A 141 8.11 7.44 -9.80
N LEU A 142 7.30 7.45 -8.75
CA LEU A 142 7.51 8.27 -7.55
C LEU A 142 8.85 7.93 -6.90
N ASP A 143 9.09 6.65 -6.62
CA ASP A 143 10.35 6.18 -6.02
C ASP A 143 11.56 6.54 -6.89
N ARG A 144 11.41 6.51 -8.22
CA ARG A 144 12.46 6.98 -9.14
C ARG A 144 12.67 8.48 -9.01
N GLY A 145 11.62 9.27 -8.89
CA GLY A 145 11.72 10.70 -8.66
C GLY A 145 12.55 11.00 -7.41
N VAL A 146 12.30 10.26 -6.33
CA VAL A 146 13.08 10.34 -5.09
C VAL A 146 14.55 9.92 -5.32
N VAL A 147 14.83 8.85 -6.09
CA VAL A 147 16.21 8.48 -6.44
C VAL A 147 16.91 9.55 -7.28
N HIS A 148 16.21 10.17 -8.25
CA HIS A 148 16.76 11.27 -9.03
C HIS A 148 17.09 12.49 -8.15
N HIS A 149 16.24 12.77 -7.16
CA HIS A 149 16.49 13.81 -6.17
C HIS A 149 17.77 13.52 -5.36
N ASP A 150 17.95 12.30 -4.87
CA ASP A 150 19.18 11.88 -4.17
C ASP A 150 20.44 11.96 -5.07
N GLU A 151 20.29 11.79 -6.39
CA GLU A 151 21.36 11.96 -7.39
C GLU A 151 21.66 13.45 -7.69
N GLY A 152 20.86 14.38 -7.18
CA GLY A 152 20.94 15.82 -7.46
C GLY A 152 20.29 16.25 -8.78
N ASP A 153 19.61 15.34 -9.49
CA ASP A 153 18.83 15.63 -10.69
C ASP A 153 17.41 16.09 -10.31
N VAL A 154 17.32 17.32 -9.79
CA VAL A 154 16.05 17.93 -9.37
C VAL A 154 15.05 17.99 -10.53
N ALA A 155 15.50 18.34 -11.74
CA ALA A 155 14.62 18.45 -12.90
C ALA A 155 13.97 17.10 -13.24
N GLY A 156 14.75 16.02 -13.23
CA GLY A 156 14.24 14.66 -13.38
C GLY A 156 13.31 14.25 -12.24
N ALA A 157 13.64 14.59 -11.00
CA ALA A 157 12.80 14.32 -9.83
C ALA A 157 11.42 14.97 -9.96
N VAL A 158 11.38 16.28 -10.24
CA VAL A 158 10.14 17.07 -10.40
C VAL A 158 9.25 16.50 -11.50
N ASP A 159 9.82 16.16 -12.66
CA ASP A 159 9.07 15.58 -13.78
C ASP A 159 8.45 14.21 -13.41
N LEU A 160 9.23 13.33 -12.79
CA LEU A 160 8.78 12.00 -12.40
C LEU A 160 7.68 12.06 -11.32
N LEU A 161 7.88 12.87 -10.28
CA LEU A 161 6.92 13.06 -9.19
C LEU A 161 5.61 13.68 -9.70
N ALA A 162 5.68 14.68 -10.58
CA ALA A 162 4.49 15.30 -11.17
C ALA A 162 3.68 14.31 -12.03
N ARG A 163 4.34 13.44 -12.81
CA ARG A 163 3.69 12.39 -13.60
C ARG A 163 3.06 11.31 -12.72
N ALA A 164 3.75 10.89 -11.66
CA ALA A 164 3.22 9.94 -10.68
C ALA A 164 1.95 10.51 -10.02
N ARG A 165 2.03 11.75 -9.53
CA ARG A 165 0.90 12.50 -8.97
C ARG A 165 -0.31 12.55 -9.92
N ALA A 166 -0.10 12.90 -11.18
CA ALA A 166 -1.17 12.97 -12.17
C ALA A 166 -1.89 11.60 -12.32
N THR A 167 -1.11 10.52 -12.37
CA THR A 167 -1.64 9.15 -12.46
C THR A 167 -2.43 8.79 -11.20
N PHE A 168 -1.94 9.14 -10.01
CA PHE A 168 -2.65 8.87 -8.76
C PHE A 168 -4.00 9.59 -8.69
N LEU A 169 -4.06 10.86 -9.11
CA LEU A 169 -5.32 11.61 -9.17
C LEU A 169 -6.29 11.03 -10.18
N GLU A 170 -5.82 10.65 -11.37
CA GLU A 170 -6.64 9.99 -12.41
C GLU A 170 -7.29 8.70 -11.88
N HIS A 171 -6.54 7.93 -11.09
CA HIS A 171 -6.99 6.67 -10.51
C HIS A 171 -7.61 6.79 -9.11
N ARG A 172 -8.00 8.00 -8.67
CA ARG A 172 -8.65 8.26 -7.38
C ARG A 172 -7.86 7.73 -6.18
N ARG A 173 -6.54 7.92 -6.21
CA ARG A 173 -5.60 7.66 -5.11
C ARG A 173 -5.07 8.98 -4.55
N PRO A 174 -5.92 9.81 -3.91
CA PRO A 174 -5.48 11.08 -3.35
C PRO A 174 -4.43 10.90 -2.26
N ASP A 175 -4.48 9.79 -1.52
CA ASP A 175 -3.47 9.37 -0.53
C ASP A 175 -2.06 9.33 -1.15
N LEU A 176 -1.89 8.64 -2.28
CA LEU A 176 -0.60 8.58 -2.98
C LEU A 176 -0.24 9.89 -3.69
N ALA A 177 -1.25 10.66 -4.13
CA ALA A 177 -1.00 12.00 -4.68
C ALA A 177 -0.45 12.97 -3.61
N ALA A 178 -0.87 12.82 -2.35
CA ALA A 178 -0.34 13.60 -1.23
C ALA A 178 1.13 13.25 -0.93
N VAL A 179 1.49 11.97 -0.99
CA VAL A 179 2.90 11.52 -0.90
C VAL A 179 3.73 12.14 -2.03
N ALA A 180 3.22 12.10 -3.27
CA ALA A 180 3.89 12.73 -4.42
C ALA A 180 4.04 14.26 -4.25
N ASP A 181 3.03 14.94 -3.70
CA ASP A 181 3.11 16.38 -3.38
C ASP A 181 4.14 16.64 -2.27
N PHE A 182 4.22 15.79 -1.25
CA PHE A 182 5.22 15.90 -0.19
C PHE A 182 6.65 15.80 -0.75
N ASP A 183 6.95 14.73 -1.51
CA ASP A 183 8.28 14.53 -2.11
C ASP A 183 8.64 15.62 -3.10
N LEU A 184 7.65 16.10 -3.86
CA LEU A 184 7.84 17.21 -4.79
C LEU A 184 8.17 18.50 -4.02
N GLY A 185 7.52 18.75 -2.89
CA GLY A 185 7.83 19.87 -2.00
C GLY A 185 9.27 19.79 -1.47
N VAL A 186 9.72 18.61 -1.05
CA VAL A 186 11.12 18.39 -0.61
C VAL A 186 12.11 18.71 -1.73
N ALA A 187 11.90 18.14 -2.92
CA ALA A 187 12.80 18.36 -4.05
C ALA A 187 12.86 19.82 -4.51
N LEU A 188 11.73 20.54 -4.47
CA LEU A 188 11.66 21.96 -4.81
C LEU A 188 12.34 22.83 -3.75
N LEU A 189 12.21 22.48 -2.47
CA LEU A 189 12.84 23.22 -1.38
C LEU A 189 14.36 23.09 -1.44
N ASP A 190 14.89 21.89 -1.66
CA ASP A 190 16.32 21.64 -1.80
C ASP A 190 16.93 22.35 -3.03
N ASP A 191 16.11 22.64 -4.05
CA ASP A 191 16.46 23.46 -5.24
C ASP A 191 16.32 24.97 -5.01
N GLY A 192 15.91 25.41 -3.81
CA GLY A 192 15.70 26.82 -3.47
C GLY A 192 14.38 27.41 -3.99
N ARG A 193 13.48 26.58 -4.53
CA ARG A 193 12.14 26.99 -5.01
C ARG A 193 11.11 26.91 -3.89
N ALA A 194 11.37 27.64 -2.81
CA ALA A 194 10.61 27.55 -1.57
C ALA A 194 9.12 27.92 -1.72
N ASP A 195 8.76 28.90 -2.56
CA ASP A 195 7.35 29.22 -2.84
C ASP A 195 6.60 28.06 -3.49
N ASP A 196 7.21 27.39 -4.48
CA ASP A 196 6.62 26.21 -5.12
C ASP A 196 6.48 25.07 -4.12
N ALA A 197 7.48 24.88 -3.24
CA ALA A 197 7.46 23.87 -2.18
C ALA A 197 6.31 24.10 -1.18
N ILE A 198 6.09 25.36 -0.76
CA ILE A 198 4.98 25.75 0.12
C ILE A 198 3.65 25.29 -0.46
N GLU A 199 3.41 25.53 -1.75
CA GLU A 199 2.16 25.10 -2.39
C GLU A 199 1.98 23.58 -2.39
N ARG A 200 3.07 22.82 -2.60
CA ARG A 200 3.02 21.36 -2.60
C ARG A 200 2.78 20.80 -1.19
N PHE A 201 3.47 21.32 -0.17
CA PHE A 201 3.24 20.91 1.22
C PHE A 201 1.82 21.26 1.68
N GLN A 202 1.26 22.41 1.26
CA GLN A 202 -0.13 22.75 1.56
C GLN A 202 -1.14 21.80 0.90
N SER A 203 -0.87 21.39 -0.35
CA SER A 203 -1.68 20.39 -1.07
C SER A 203 -1.67 19.04 -0.33
N ALA A 204 -0.47 18.51 -0.02
CA ALA A 204 -0.30 17.26 0.73
C ALA A 204 -0.99 17.32 2.10
N ARG A 205 -0.74 18.39 2.86
CA ARG A 205 -1.34 18.62 4.18
C ARG A 205 -2.86 18.58 4.14
N GLY A 206 -3.47 19.26 3.16
CA GLY A 206 -4.93 19.28 3.00
C GLY A 206 -5.51 17.89 2.76
N ILE A 207 -4.84 17.08 1.94
CA ILE A 207 -5.27 15.72 1.66
C ILE A 207 -5.09 14.83 2.90
N PHE A 208 -3.92 14.82 3.53
CA PHE A 208 -3.69 14.01 4.75
C PHE A 208 -4.65 14.35 5.88
N SER A 209 -4.95 15.65 6.06
CA SER A 209 -5.96 16.09 7.03
C SER A 209 -7.35 15.53 6.71
N SER A 210 -7.77 15.56 5.44
CA SER A 210 -9.05 14.99 5.00
C SER A 210 -9.14 13.47 5.18
N LEU A 211 -8.00 12.77 5.18
CA LEU A 211 -7.89 11.33 5.39
C LEU A 211 -7.68 10.95 6.86
N GLY A 212 -7.56 11.92 7.77
CA GLY A 212 -7.29 11.68 9.19
C GLY A 212 -5.86 11.17 9.48
N GLN A 213 -4.93 11.35 8.54
CA GLN A 213 -3.53 10.95 8.67
C GLN A 213 -2.73 12.02 9.42
N ALA A 214 -2.98 12.13 10.74
CA ALA A 214 -2.47 13.22 11.56
C ALA A 214 -0.93 13.31 11.62
N THR A 215 -0.22 12.19 11.55
CA THR A 215 1.26 12.16 11.53
C THR A 215 1.80 12.68 10.20
N ASP A 216 1.17 12.32 9.08
CA ASP A 216 1.58 12.79 7.75
C ASP A 216 1.21 14.28 7.56
N GLU A 217 0.07 14.71 8.12
CA GLU A 217 -0.28 16.14 8.22
C GLU A 217 0.81 16.92 8.99
N ALA A 218 1.30 16.36 10.12
CA ALA A 218 2.35 16.97 10.93
C ALA A 218 3.69 17.07 10.20
N ALA A 219 4.06 16.04 9.44
CA ALA A 219 5.24 16.07 8.57
C ALA A 219 5.16 17.18 7.53
N CYS A 220 3.99 17.38 6.92
CA CYS A 220 3.77 18.51 6.02
C CYS A 220 3.88 19.86 6.74
N ASP A 221 3.34 19.98 7.96
CA ASP A 221 3.44 21.20 8.77
C ASP A 221 4.88 21.53 9.18
N LEU A 222 5.71 20.51 9.44
CA LEU A 222 7.15 20.67 9.71
C LEU A 222 7.85 21.27 8.50
N ASN A 223 7.77 20.61 7.35
CA ASN A 223 8.45 21.06 6.12
C ASN A 223 7.89 22.38 5.58
N LEU A 224 6.60 22.65 5.79
CA LEU A 224 6.00 23.95 5.52
C LEU A 224 6.64 25.03 6.40
N GLY A 225 6.96 24.71 7.66
CA GLY A 225 7.72 25.58 8.55
C GLY A 225 9.08 25.97 7.96
N VAL A 226 9.85 24.98 7.51
CA VAL A 226 11.15 25.19 6.86
C VAL A 226 11.02 26.04 5.61
N ALA A 227 10.10 25.69 4.70
CA ALA A 227 9.91 26.41 3.44
C ALA A 227 9.45 27.86 3.65
N LEU A 228 8.56 28.11 4.63
CA LEU A 228 8.12 29.46 4.98
C LEU A 228 9.26 30.32 5.55
N HIS A 229 10.16 29.71 6.33
CA HIS A 229 11.32 30.44 6.82
C HIS A 229 12.27 30.84 5.69
N ALA A 230 12.48 29.96 4.69
CA ALA A 230 13.33 30.24 3.53
C ALA A 230 12.84 31.44 2.67
N VAL A 231 11.58 31.86 2.82
CA VAL A 231 11.01 33.05 2.17
C VAL A 231 10.69 34.17 3.17
N ASP A 232 11.40 34.22 4.30
CA ASP A 232 11.29 35.24 5.35
C ASP A 232 9.89 35.36 6.02
N ARG A 233 9.05 34.32 5.92
CA ARG A 233 7.72 34.26 6.55
C ARG A 233 7.77 33.61 7.93
N THR A 234 8.69 34.08 8.78
CA THR A 234 9.04 33.47 10.08
C THR A 234 7.86 33.26 11.02
N GLU A 235 6.90 34.19 11.10
CA GLU A 235 5.71 34.02 11.94
C GLU A 235 4.77 32.91 11.46
N GLU A 236 4.71 32.69 10.14
CA GLU A 236 3.95 31.57 9.57
C GLU A 236 4.69 30.25 9.75
N ALA A 237 6.03 30.28 9.65
CA ALA A 237 6.89 29.14 9.96
C ALA A 237 6.67 28.65 11.40
N ARG A 238 6.77 29.56 12.39
CA ARG A 238 6.49 29.27 13.81
C ARG A 238 5.11 28.62 14.02
N ARG A 239 4.07 29.14 13.37
CA ARG A 239 2.72 28.58 13.48
C ARG A 239 2.66 27.15 12.94
N SER A 240 3.33 26.87 11.83
CA SER A 240 3.36 25.54 11.21
C SER A 240 4.14 24.55 12.06
N LEU A 241 5.33 24.91 12.54
CA LEU A 241 6.13 24.09 13.47
C LEU A 241 5.37 23.77 14.76
N ARG A 242 4.67 24.75 15.38
CA ARG A 242 3.85 24.48 16.58
C ARG A 242 2.70 23.49 16.33
N ARG A 243 2.11 23.49 15.13
CA ARG A 243 1.09 22.48 14.75
C ARG A 243 1.72 21.09 14.63
N ALA A 244 2.86 20.99 13.94
CA ALA A 244 3.62 19.75 13.80
C ALA A 244 4.01 19.17 15.17
N ARG A 245 4.60 19.99 16.04
CA ARG A 245 4.99 19.63 17.41
C ARG A 245 3.84 18.99 18.18
N ALA A 246 2.69 19.67 18.22
CA ALA A 246 1.54 19.21 18.98
C ALA A 246 0.98 17.89 18.44
N ALA A 247 1.08 17.66 17.13
CA ALA A 247 0.63 16.42 16.49
C ALA A 247 1.61 15.27 16.75
N PHE A 248 2.92 15.49 16.62
CA PHE A 248 3.94 14.50 16.94
C PHE A 248 3.93 14.11 18.43
N GLU A 249 3.72 15.07 19.34
CA GLU A 249 3.60 14.81 20.77
C GLU A 249 2.41 13.89 21.07
N ARG A 250 1.24 14.16 20.46
CA ARG A 250 0.05 13.29 20.57
C ARG A 250 0.29 11.90 19.99
N ALA A 251 1.13 11.78 18.97
CA ALA A 251 1.49 10.51 18.34
C ALA A 251 2.65 9.78 19.05
N GLY A 252 3.25 10.36 20.11
CA GLY A 252 4.41 9.77 20.79
C GLY A 252 5.70 9.76 19.95
N ARG A 253 5.77 10.60 18.91
CA ARG A 253 6.87 10.70 17.95
C ARG A 253 7.98 11.60 18.51
N THR A 254 8.73 11.10 19.50
CA THR A 254 9.68 11.90 20.28
C THR A 254 10.80 12.50 19.45
N ALA A 255 11.37 11.74 18.51
CA ALA A 255 12.43 12.24 17.64
C ALA A 255 11.96 13.41 16.75
N ASP A 256 10.74 13.33 16.23
CA ASP A 256 10.16 14.40 15.43
C ASP A 256 9.82 15.63 16.30
N VAL A 257 9.40 15.43 17.56
CA VAL A 257 9.24 16.54 18.52
C VAL A 257 10.58 17.24 18.79
N GLU A 258 11.66 16.48 19.02
CA GLU A 258 13.00 17.03 19.24
C GLU A 258 13.50 17.84 18.04
N GLN A 259 13.26 17.35 16.81
CA GLN A 259 13.56 18.11 15.60
C GLN A 259 12.76 19.41 15.53
N VAL A 260 11.45 19.37 15.78
CA VAL A 260 10.61 20.58 15.75
C VAL A 260 11.01 21.58 16.83
N ASP A 261 11.40 21.11 18.02
CA ASP A 261 11.90 21.97 19.10
C ASP A 261 13.22 22.64 18.71
N HIS A 262 14.12 21.91 18.05
CA HIS A 262 15.35 22.50 17.48
C HIS A 262 15.03 23.58 16.44
N ASP A 263 14.15 23.28 15.48
CA ASP A 263 13.75 24.21 14.43
C ASP A 263 13.10 25.48 15.02
N LEU A 264 12.31 25.35 16.09
CA LEU A 264 11.73 26.49 16.81
C LEU A 264 12.79 27.33 17.53
N ASP A 265 13.77 26.70 18.19
CA ASP A 265 14.88 27.38 18.84
C ASP A 265 15.74 28.16 17.82
N VAL A 266 15.94 27.61 16.62
CA VAL A 266 16.57 28.30 15.49
C VAL A 266 15.78 29.57 15.12
N LEU A 267 14.46 29.47 14.93
CA LEU A 267 13.63 30.63 14.60
C LEU A 267 13.62 31.70 15.70
N ASP A 268 13.74 31.30 16.97
CA ASP A 268 13.75 32.18 18.13
C ASP A 268 15.14 32.76 18.45
N GLY A 269 16.17 32.42 17.66
CA GLY A 269 17.53 32.91 17.82
C GLY A 269 18.22 32.37 19.08
N LEU A 270 17.80 31.19 19.54
CA LEU A 270 18.32 30.51 20.72
C LEU A 270 19.46 29.54 20.39
N VAL A 271 19.69 29.29 19.09
CA VAL A 271 20.78 28.46 18.56
C VAL A 271 21.87 29.35 17.96
N ASP A 272 23.11 28.88 18.00
CA ASP A 272 24.26 29.54 17.36
C ASP A 272 23.99 29.68 15.85
N PRO A 273 24.00 30.90 15.28
CA PRO A 273 23.75 31.15 13.85
C PRO A 273 24.66 30.35 12.91
N ASP A 274 25.88 30.02 13.33
CA ASP A 274 26.83 29.26 12.51
C ASP A 274 26.50 27.76 12.46
N THR A 275 25.55 27.30 13.29
CA THR A 275 25.07 25.90 13.36
C THR A 275 23.55 25.78 13.21
N ALA A 276 22.85 26.90 13.05
CA ALA A 276 21.40 26.98 13.00
C ALA A 276 20.90 26.62 11.60
N GLU A 277 20.68 25.33 11.37
CA GLU A 277 20.08 24.82 10.13
C GLU A 277 18.75 24.15 10.44
N LEU A 278 17.68 24.60 9.77
CA LEU A 278 16.42 23.88 9.76
C LEU A 278 16.57 22.60 8.94
N SER A 279 16.05 21.50 9.47
CA SER A 279 16.15 20.20 8.80
C SER A 279 14.84 19.83 8.12
N VAL A 280 14.93 19.44 6.84
CA VAL A 280 13.79 18.92 6.08
C VAL A 280 13.55 17.46 6.47
N LEU A 281 12.33 17.13 6.87
CA LEU A 281 11.90 15.75 7.06
C LEU A 281 11.67 15.12 5.68
N ARG A 282 12.44 14.09 5.34
CA ARG A 282 12.46 13.53 3.97
C ARG A 282 11.61 12.28 3.78
N ASP A 283 11.24 11.59 4.85
CA ASP A 283 10.52 10.33 4.78
C ASP A 283 9.21 10.41 5.57
N LEU A 284 8.09 10.15 4.91
CA LEU A 284 6.83 9.84 5.60
C LEU A 284 6.96 8.44 6.21
N GLY A 285 6.62 8.30 7.48
CA GLY A 285 6.68 7.01 8.16
C GLY A 285 5.56 6.09 7.66
N GLU A 286 5.79 5.34 6.59
CA GLU A 286 4.76 4.50 6.00
C GLU A 286 4.86 3.03 6.45
N VAL A 287 3.70 2.47 6.82
CA VAL A 287 3.43 1.04 6.63
C VAL A 287 2.61 0.93 5.35
N PRO A 288 3.14 0.38 4.24
CA PRO A 288 2.45 0.39 2.97
C PRO A 288 1.04 -0.21 3.05
N PRO A 289 -0.02 0.49 2.59
CA PRO A 289 -1.39 -0.01 2.60
C PRO A 289 -1.56 -1.35 1.87
N GLU A 290 -0.70 -1.63 0.88
CA GLU A 290 -0.70 -2.88 0.12
C GLU A 290 -0.42 -4.14 0.96
N LEU A 291 0.19 -3.99 2.14
CA LEU A 291 0.51 -5.12 3.03
C LEU A 291 -0.69 -5.54 3.88
N VAL A 292 -1.60 -4.60 4.17
CA VAL A 292 -2.92 -4.89 4.73
C VAL A 292 -3.72 -5.73 3.73
N GLU A 293 -3.66 -5.37 2.44
CA GLU A 293 -4.24 -6.20 1.37
C GLU A 293 -3.51 -7.54 1.19
N MET A 294 -2.18 -7.60 1.36
CA MET A 294 -1.44 -8.85 1.24
C MET A 294 -1.78 -9.84 2.36
N ALA A 295 -2.03 -9.36 3.58
CA ALA A 295 -2.61 -10.17 4.66
C ALA A 295 -4.01 -10.66 4.31
N ALA A 296 -4.85 -9.79 3.71
CA ALA A 296 -6.21 -10.14 3.29
C ALA A 296 -6.26 -11.13 2.09
N ARG A 297 -5.25 -11.12 1.21
CA ARG A 297 -5.14 -12.07 0.08
C ARG A 297 -4.56 -13.44 0.46
N LEU A 298 -4.02 -13.58 1.67
CA LEU A 298 -3.54 -14.85 2.23
C LEU A 298 -4.59 -15.53 3.10
N ASP A 299 -5.67 -14.83 3.47
CA ASP A 299 -6.90 -15.47 3.93
C ASP A 299 -7.57 -16.15 2.72
N PRO A 300 -7.93 -17.45 2.80
CA PRO A 300 -8.86 -18.00 1.84
C PRO A 300 -10.17 -17.22 1.92
N PRO A 301 -10.94 -17.08 0.83
CA PRO A 301 -12.24 -16.40 0.89
C PRO A 301 -13.07 -17.05 2.00
N THR A 302 -13.33 -16.30 3.05
CA THR A 302 -14.35 -16.66 4.03
C THR A 302 -15.67 -16.41 3.36
N ASP A 303 -16.25 -17.44 2.75
CA ASP A 303 -17.67 -17.43 2.48
C ASP A 303 -18.41 -17.12 3.80
N PRO A 304 -19.38 -16.19 3.81
CA PRO A 304 -20.14 -15.92 5.01
C PRO A 304 -21.07 -17.11 5.32
N VAL A 305 -20.87 -17.70 6.52
CA VAL A 305 -21.85 -18.17 7.53
C VAL A 305 -23.31 -18.30 7.02
N ALA A 306 -24.09 -19.36 7.18
CA ALA A 306 -24.08 -20.62 7.95
C ALA A 306 -25.25 -21.51 7.42
N PRO A 307 -25.34 -22.80 7.79
CA PRO A 307 -26.46 -23.65 7.38
C PRO A 307 -27.77 -23.20 8.05
N VAL A 308 -28.86 -23.23 7.30
CA VAL A 308 -30.22 -23.15 7.83
C VAL A 308 -30.42 -24.35 8.75
N VAL A 309 -30.63 -24.06 10.03
CA VAL A 309 -31.19 -24.99 11.01
C VAL A 309 -32.64 -25.27 10.62
N ASP A 310 -32.92 -26.51 10.27
CA ASP A 310 -34.29 -27.01 10.09
C ASP A 310 -34.75 -27.55 11.46
N ASP A 311 -35.48 -26.73 12.20
CA ASP A 311 -36.18 -27.12 13.42
C ASP A 311 -37.62 -27.51 13.07
N ALA A 312 -37.90 -28.81 12.94
CA ALA A 312 -39.25 -29.36 13.12
C ALA A 312 -39.25 -30.89 13.37
N ASP A 313 -39.22 -31.27 14.64
CA ASP A 313 -39.79 -32.51 15.20
C ASP A 313 -40.68 -32.03 16.37
N GLY A 314 -41.96 -32.37 16.59
CA GLY A 314 -42.98 -33.28 16.05
C GLY A 314 -44.29 -32.93 16.79
N PRO A 315 -45.24 -33.84 17.16
CA PRO A 315 -45.48 -35.24 16.75
C PRO A 315 -47.00 -35.62 16.50
N GLY A 316 -47.25 -36.77 15.85
CA GLY A 316 -48.46 -37.65 15.96
C GLY A 316 -49.83 -37.13 15.46
N ASP A 317 -50.78 -37.90 14.94
CA ASP A 317 -50.98 -39.32 14.62
C ASP A 317 -52.26 -39.38 13.70
N PRO A 318 -52.92 -40.52 13.35
CA PRO A 318 -53.24 -40.84 11.95
C PRO A 318 -54.75 -40.99 11.64
N ALA A 319 -55.04 -41.38 10.38
CA ALA A 319 -56.28 -41.98 9.85
C ALA A 319 -57.34 -41.06 9.21
N GLY A 320 -57.82 -41.47 8.02
CA GLY A 320 -59.09 -40.99 7.45
C GLY A 320 -59.20 -40.99 5.92
N ASP A 321 -59.29 -42.19 5.33
CA ASP A 321 -60.00 -42.65 4.11
C ASP A 321 -60.14 -41.82 2.79
N PRO A 322 -60.35 -42.52 1.65
CA PRO A 322 -60.40 -41.97 0.29
C PRO A 322 -61.84 -41.74 -0.23
N ASP A 323 -61.91 -41.39 -1.52
CA ASP A 323 -63.08 -41.28 -2.42
C ASP A 323 -63.79 -39.93 -2.59
N GLY A 324 -64.05 -39.57 -3.85
CA GLY A 324 -65.04 -38.55 -4.21
C GLY A 324 -64.79 -37.81 -5.52
N ALA A 325 -65.04 -38.47 -6.65
CA ALA A 325 -65.07 -37.87 -7.99
C ALA A 325 -66.25 -36.90 -8.22
N ASN A 326 -66.04 -35.84 -8.99
CA ASN A 326 -66.94 -35.24 -10.01
C ASN A 326 -66.34 -33.89 -10.47
N GLY A 327 -66.30 -33.46 -11.73
CA GLY A 327 -66.91 -33.96 -12.97
C GLY A 327 -67.19 -32.74 -13.87
N GLY A 328 -66.89 -32.86 -15.17
CA GLY A 328 -67.35 -32.02 -16.31
C GLY A 328 -67.05 -30.50 -16.25
N ASP A 329 -66.95 -29.73 -17.33
CA ASP A 329 -67.16 -29.97 -18.76
C ASP A 329 -66.43 -28.87 -19.55
N GLY A 330 -65.76 -29.27 -20.62
CA GLY A 330 -65.94 -28.72 -21.97
C GLY A 330 -65.43 -27.32 -22.37
N PRO A 331 -65.20 -27.11 -23.68
CA PRO A 331 -64.18 -26.20 -24.22
C PRO A 331 -64.77 -25.00 -25.00
N ASP A 332 -63.96 -23.99 -25.32
CA ASP A 332 -64.13 -23.19 -26.56
C ASP A 332 -62.93 -22.26 -26.86
N GLY A 333 -62.24 -22.58 -27.96
CA GLY A 333 -62.00 -21.63 -29.07
C GLY A 333 -60.79 -20.67 -29.04
N PRO A 334 -60.11 -20.42 -30.19
CA PRO A 334 -58.82 -19.72 -30.29
C PRO A 334 -58.91 -18.32 -30.96
N ASP A 335 -57.74 -17.68 -31.14
CA ASP A 335 -57.35 -16.71 -32.19
C ASP A 335 -56.87 -15.30 -31.75
N GLY A 336 -55.81 -14.86 -32.44
CA GLY A 336 -55.25 -13.49 -32.48
C GLY A 336 -53.77 -13.44 -32.08
N GLN A 337 -52.79 -13.76 -32.93
CA GLN A 337 -52.18 -12.95 -34.01
C GLN A 337 -51.81 -11.50 -33.64
N ASP A 338 -50.49 -11.22 -33.72
CA ASP A 338 -49.80 -10.08 -34.36
C ASP A 338 -48.55 -9.69 -33.54
N GLY A 339 -47.32 -9.90 -34.04
CA GLY A 339 -46.62 -9.05 -35.03
C GLY A 339 -45.59 -8.22 -34.25
N GLY A 340 -44.27 -8.42 -34.34
CA GLY A 340 -43.42 -8.29 -35.52
C GLY A 340 -42.69 -6.93 -35.46
N GLY A 341 -41.36 -6.91 -35.30
CA GLY A 341 -40.58 -5.67 -35.28
C GLY A 341 -39.11 -5.85 -34.90
N ILE A 342 -38.35 -6.43 -35.82
CA ILE A 342 -36.88 -6.43 -35.86
C ILE A 342 -36.49 -5.47 -36.99
N ASP A 343 -35.72 -4.44 -36.70
CA ASP A 343 -35.02 -3.67 -37.73
C ASP A 343 -33.51 -3.72 -37.47
N THR A 344 -32.82 -4.18 -38.50
CA THR A 344 -31.37 -4.24 -38.66
C THR A 344 -31.01 -3.45 -39.91
N GLU A 345 -29.75 -3.00 -39.93
CA GLU A 345 -28.95 -2.52 -41.06
C GLU A 345 -29.02 -1.05 -41.49
N SER A 346 -27.84 -0.43 -41.48
CA SER A 346 -27.17 0.24 -42.63
C SER A 346 -25.92 0.95 -42.06
N ARG A 347 -24.66 0.68 -42.42
CA ARG A 347 -24.03 0.20 -43.66
C ARG A 347 -22.68 -0.46 -43.35
#